data_AF-A0A442BPK3-F1
#
_entry.id   AF-A0A442BPK3-F1
#
_cell.length_a   1.000
_cell.length_b   1.000
_cell.length_c   1.000
_cell.angle_alpha   90.00
_cell.angle_beta   90.00
_cell.angle_gamma   90.00
#
_symmetry.space_group_name_H-M   'P 1'
#
loop_
_entity.id
_entity.type
_entity.pdbx_description
1 polymer ?
#
loop_
_entity_poly.entity_id
_entity_poly.type
_entity_poly.pdbx_seq_one_letter_code
_entity_poly.pdbx_strand_id
1 'polypeptide(L)'
;MIFTKLGLAIAWLLVVLSGLRLVLAFAIAYTTGQATAPEYFGSKTVGEVIDHSALYLLIGVTVGIVAEISRSMGVKAELRKQMLEKEVR
;
A
#
# COMPACT_ATOMS: atom_id res chain seq x y z
N MET A 1 -3.24 -13.47 -12.23
CA MET A 1 -3.49 -14.47 -11.16
C MET A 1 -4.30 -13.83 -10.04
N ILE A 2 -5.18 -14.58 -9.36
CA ILE A 2 -6.08 -14.05 -8.30
C ILE A 2 -5.26 -13.44 -7.15
N PHE A 3 -4.22 -14.12 -6.69
CA PHE A 3 -3.35 -13.66 -5.61
C PHE A 3 -2.66 -12.33 -5.92
N THR A 4 -2.17 -12.13 -7.14
CA THR A 4 -1.55 -10.87 -7.56
C THR A 4 -2.54 -9.71 -7.55
N LYS A 5 -3.79 -9.95 -8.00
CA LYS A 5 -4.86 -8.93 -7.97
C LYS A 5 -5.23 -8.56 -6.53
N LEU A 6 -5.33 -9.55 -5.66
CA LEU A 6 -5.62 -9.34 -4.24
C LEU A 6 -4.48 -8.57 -3.54
N GLY A 7 -3.23 -8.95 -3.80
CA GLY A 7 -2.05 -8.25 -3.26
C GLY A 7 -2.00 -6.77 -3.68
N LEU A 8 -2.30 -6.48 -4.95
CA LEU A 8 -2.43 -5.11 -5.44
C LEU A 8 -3.58 -4.34 -4.77
N ALA A 9 -4.74 -4.98 -4.60
CA ALA A 9 -5.88 -4.35 -3.94
C ALA A 9 -5.56 -4.01 -2.47
N ILE A 10 -4.95 -4.93 -1.73
CA ILE A 10 -4.53 -4.71 -0.34
C ILE A 10 -3.46 -3.61 -0.27
N ALA A 11 -2.48 -3.63 -1.17
CA ALA A 11 -1.47 -2.58 -1.26
C ALA A 11 -2.09 -1.19 -1.46
N TRP A 12 -3.03 -1.07 -2.39
CA TRP A 12 -3.77 0.17 -2.63
C TRP A 12 -4.56 0.64 -1.42
N LEU A 13 -5.28 -0.26 -0.76
CA LEU A 13 -6.03 0.06 0.47
C LEU A 13 -5.09 0.56 1.58
N LEU A 14 -3.97 -0.14 1.79
CA LEU A 14 -2.98 0.26 2.78
C LEU A 14 -2.42 1.64 2.46
N VAL A 15 -1.95 1.87 1.23
CA VAL A 15 -1.33 3.13 0.83
C VAL A 15 -2.31 4.31 0.95
N VAL A 16 -3.54 4.16 0.45
CA VAL A 16 -4.52 5.25 0.47
C VAL A 16 -4.99 5.57 1.88
N LEU A 17 -5.38 4.54 2.65
CA LEU A 17 -5.93 4.77 4.00
C LEU A 17 -4.86 5.26 4.96
N SER A 18 -3.66 4.68 4.93
CA SER A 18 -2.56 5.12 5.79
C SER A 18 -2.00 6.47 5.35
N GLY A 19 -1.93 6.74 4.04
CA GLY A 19 -1.51 8.04 3.51
C GLY A 19 -2.46 9.17 3.93
N LEU A 20 -3.78 8.97 3.78
CA LEU A 20 -4.77 9.93 4.25
C LEU A 20 -4.66 10.15 5.76
N ARG A 21 -4.54 9.07 6.54
CA ARG A 21 -4.42 9.14 7.99
C ARG A 21 -3.14 9.84 8.44
N LEU A 22 -2.03 9.61 7.74
CA LEU A 22 -0.75 10.25 8.00
C LEU A 22 -0.83 11.76 7.73
N VAL A 23 -1.44 12.16 6.60
CA VAL A 23 -1.69 13.58 6.27
C VAL A 23 -2.54 14.25 7.34
N LEU A 24 -3.63 13.61 7.79
CA LEU A 24 -4.47 14.12 8.86
C LEU A 24 -3.70 14.28 10.18
N ALA A 25 -2.85 13.32 10.53
CA ALA A 25 -2.04 13.38 11.74
C ALA A 25 -1.04 14.54 11.71
N PHE A 26 -0.36 14.75 10.57
CA PHE A 26 0.49 15.92 10.40
C PHE A 26 -0.30 17.22 10.42
N ALA A 27 -1.45 17.30 9.74
CA ALA A 27 -2.29 18.49 9.77
C ALA A 27 -2.65 18.88 11.21
N ILE A 28 -3.15 17.94 12.00
CA ILE A 28 -3.52 18.16 13.41
C ILE A 28 -2.30 18.56 14.26
N ALA A 29 -1.15 17.90 14.07
CA ALA A 29 0.09 18.27 14.77
C ALA A 29 0.47 19.74 14.54
N TYR A 30 0.32 20.24 13.31
CA TYR A 30 0.73 21.59 12.94
C TYR A 30 -0.34 22.67 13.17
N THR A 31 -1.63 22.36 13.07
CA THR A 31 -2.69 23.38 13.13
C THR A 31 -3.30 23.56 14.52
N THR A 32 -3.59 22.46 15.22
CA THR A 32 -4.39 22.48 16.45
C THR A 32 -3.61 21.95 17.66
N GLY A 33 -2.49 21.28 17.43
CA GLY A 33 -1.61 20.77 18.48
C GLY A 33 -2.12 19.47 19.10
N GLN A 34 -1.29 18.88 19.98
CA GLN A 34 -1.53 17.55 20.52
C GLN A 34 -2.79 17.46 21.41
N ALA A 35 -3.27 18.59 21.94
CA ALA A 35 -4.43 18.65 22.82
C ALA A 35 -5.74 18.24 22.12
N THR A 36 -5.86 18.45 20.80
CA THR A 36 -7.04 18.03 20.03
C THR A 36 -6.94 16.60 19.51
N ALA A 37 -5.80 15.93 19.69
CA ALA A 37 -5.59 14.57 19.19
C ALA A 37 -6.69 13.59 19.60
N PRO A 38 -7.24 13.65 20.83
CA PRO A 38 -8.25 12.67 21.23
C PRO A 38 -9.57 12.73 20.46
N GLU A 39 -9.93 13.90 19.96
CA GLU A 39 -11.17 14.10 19.18
C GLU A 39 -11.11 13.40 17.82
N TYR A 40 -9.91 13.30 17.22
CA TYR A 40 -9.70 12.71 15.91
C TYR A 40 -9.18 11.28 15.95
N PHE A 41 -8.39 10.95 16.99
CA PHE A 41 -7.63 9.70 17.06
C PHE A 41 -7.99 8.82 18.27
N GLY A 42 -8.95 9.24 19.09
CA GLY A 42 -9.39 8.51 20.27
C GLY A 42 -8.36 8.57 21.39
N SER A 43 -7.98 7.45 21.98
CA SER A 43 -6.97 7.44 23.06
C SER A 43 -5.52 7.61 22.58
N LYS A 44 -5.30 7.73 21.26
CA LYS A 44 -3.96 7.76 20.67
C LYS A 44 -3.40 9.17 20.57
N THR A 45 -2.11 9.30 20.84
CA THR A 45 -1.37 10.53 20.58
C THR A 45 -1.14 10.72 19.07
N VAL A 46 -0.89 11.96 18.65
CA VAL A 46 -0.59 12.25 17.23
C VAL A 46 0.65 11.50 16.75
N GLY A 47 1.69 11.42 17.58
CA GLY A 47 2.92 10.69 17.27
C GLY A 47 2.68 9.20 17.01
N GLU A 48 1.95 8.52 17.89
CA GLU A 48 1.58 7.10 17.67
C GLU A 48 0.80 6.90 16.37
N VAL A 49 -0.08 7.84 16.02
CA VAL A 49 -0.82 7.76 14.76
C VAL A 49 0.09 7.94 13.54
N ILE A 50 1.07 8.86 13.62
CA ILE A 50 2.07 9.05 12.57
C ILE A 50 2.87 7.76 12.40
N ASP A 51 3.38 7.18 13.48
CA ASP A 51 4.21 5.97 13.43
C ASP A 51 3.44 4.78 12.82
N HIS A 52 2.23 4.53 13.31
CA HIS A 52 1.39 3.46 12.75
C HIS A 52 1.05 3.69 11.29
N SER A 53 0.69 4.93 10.91
CA SER A 53 0.32 5.24 9.53
C SER A 53 1.53 5.13 8.60
N ALA A 54 2.70 5.61 9.02
CA ALA A 54 3.95 5.46 8.26
C ALA A 54 4.33 3.98 8.08
N LEU A 55 4.18 3.16 9.12
CA LEU A 55 4.44 1.72 9.03
C LEU A 55 3.50 1.04 8.02
N TYR A 56 2.19 1.29 8.11
CA TYR A 56 1.23 0.69 7.17
C TYR A 56 1.40 1.19 5.74
N LEU A 57 1.82 2.45 5.56
CA LEU A 57 2.17 3.00 4.25
C LEU A 57 3.36 2.24 3.66
N LEU A 58 4.41 2.03 4.44
CA LEU A 58 5.61 1.30 4.01
C LEU A 58 5.30 -0.16 3.68
N ILE A 59 4.46 -0.82 4.48
CA ILE A 59 3.98 -2.18 4.19
C ILE A 59 3.19 -2.19 2.87
N GLY A 60 2.26 -1.24 2.69
CA GLY A 60 1.45 -1.13 1.46
C GLY A 60 2.30 -0.96 0.21
N VAL A 61 3.29 -0.06 0.25
CA VAL A 61 4.25 0.15 -0.84
C VAL A 61 5.03 -1.13 -1.13
N THR A 62 5.57 -1.77 -0.09
CA THR A 62 6.36 -3.01 -0.24
C THR A 62 5.54 -4.14 -0.87
N VAL A 63 4.33 -4.36 -0.37
CA VAL A 63 3.40 -5.38 -0.92
C VAL A 63 3.04 -5.04 -2.37
N GLY A 64 2.80 -3.76 -2.68
CA GLY A 64 2.50 -3.29 -4.03
C GLY A 64 3.63 -3.60 -5.01
N ILE A 65 4.87 -3.31 -4.63
CA ILE A 65 6.06 -3.62 -5.44
C ILE A 65 6.16 -5.13 -5.69
N VAL A 66 6.01 -5.96 -4.65
CA VAL A 66 6.09 -7.43 -4.78
C VAL A 66 4.98 -7.97 -5.69
N ALA A 67 3.76 -7.47 -5.55
CA ALA A 67 2.65 -7.87 -6.40
C ALA A 67 2.85 -7.44 -7.86
N GLU A 68 3.42 -6.26 -8.09
CA GLU A 68 3.75 -5.76 -9.43
C GLU A 68 4.83 -6.61 -10.12
N ILE A 69 5.86 -7.02 -9.38
CA ILE A 69 6.89 -7.94 -9.85
C ILE A 69 6.26 -9.28 -10.22
N SER A 70 5.43 -9.85 -9.34
CA SER A 70 4.70 -11.10 -9.60
C SER A 70 3.86 -11.03 -10.89
N ARG A 71 3.16 -9.91 -11.11
CA ARG A 71 2.37 -9.67 -12.33
C ARG A 71 3.24 -9.68 -13.57
N SER A 72 4.34 -8.93 -13.54
CA SER A 72 5.25 -8.76 -14.67
C SER A 72 5.91 -10.07 -15.07
N MET A 73 6.30 -10.89 -14.08
CA MET A 73 6.84 -12.22 -14.34
C MET A 73 5.81 -13.17 -14.95
N GLY A 74 4.56 -13.13 -14.47
CA GLY A 74 3.47 -13.93 -15.03
C GLY A 74 3.21 -13.63 -16.50
N VAL A 75 3.21 -12.34 -16.88
CA VAL A 75 3.04 -11.91 -18.28
C VAL A 75 4.21 -12.39 -19.15
N LYS A 76 5.45 -12.26 -18.66
CA LYS A 76 6.65 -12.71 -19.38
C LYS A 76 6.65 -14.23 -19.63
N ALA A 77 6.19 -15.02 -18.67
CA ALA A 77 6.08 -16.47 -18.80
C ALA A 77 5.07 -16.88 -19.88
N GLU A 78 3.91 -16.23 -19.92
CA GLU A 78 2.87 -16.49 -20.92
C GLU A 78 3.33 -16.13 -22.34
N LEU A 79 3.96 -14.98 -22.51
CA LEU A 79 4.52 -14.57 -23.80
C LEU A 79 5.57 -15.56 -24.32
N ARG A 80 6.44 -16.06 -23.43
CA ARG A 80 7.45 -17.06 -23.78
C ARG A 80 6.81 -18.36 -24.25
N LYS A 81 5.72 -18.79 -23.62
CA LYS A 81 4.96 -19.99 -24.02
C LYS A 81 4.38 -19.83 -25.42
N GLN A 82 3.76 -18.68 -25.73
CA GLN A 82 3.17 -18.42 -27.05
C GLN A 82 4.21 -18.38 -28.18
N MET A 83 5.41 -17.86 -27.92
CA MET A 83 6.50 -17.88 -28.92
C MET A 83 6.94 -19.30 -29.25
N LEU A 84 7.12 -20.15 -28.23
CA LEU A 84 7.49 -21.55 -28.42
C LEU A 84 6.42 -22.33 -29.19
N GLU A 85 5.13 -22.10 -28.90
CA GLU A 85 4.03 -22.75 -29.63
C GLU A 85 3.94 -22.31 -31.10
N LYS A 86 4.32 -21.07 -31.42
CA LYS A 86 4.39 -20.58 -32.80
C LYS A 86 5.57 -21.14 -33.59
N GLU A 87 6.71 -21.38 -32.94
CA GLU A 87 7.92 -21.88 -33.61
C GLU A 87 7.88 -23.38 -33.89
N VAL A 88 7.02 -24.11 -33.17
CA VAL A 88 6.77 -25.56 -33.37
C VAL A 88 5.73 -25.82 -34.47
N ARG A 89 4.96 -24.81 -34.90
CA ARG A 89 3.98 -24.91 -36.01
C ARG A 89 4.56 -24.43 -37.33
#